data_AF-A0A652YZP2-F1
#
_entry.id   AF-A0A652YZP2-F1
#
_cell.length_a   1.000
_cell.length_b   1.000
_cell.length_c   1.000
_cell.angle_alpha   90.00
_cell.angle_beta   90.00
_cell.angle_gamma   90.00
#
_symmetry.space_group_name_H-M   'P 1'
#
loop_
_entity.id
_entity.type
_entity.pdbx_description
1 polymer ?
#
loop_
_entity_poly.entity_id
_entity_poly.type
_entity_poly.pdbx_seq_one_letter_code
_entity_poly.pdbx_strand_id
1 'polypeptide(L)'
;MNLTSTDRLNKSMGTREISNSLRKALLQEESMSLSLYQDKLAEHIDEWYEELTAESGDCVFVITVRDGDVAMTMIDKDKNIYVNEEARDQLSKLWAKNYVKNAKFLLPRMADHINEYGLAITGIAIVKTPKRSKAIGMGKRSLS
;
A
#
# COMPACT_ATOMS: atom_id res chain seq x y z
N MET A 1 -20.08 28.57 -22.08
CA MET A 1 -20.62 27.19 -22.06
C MET A 1 -20.69 26.76 -20.60
N ASN A 2 -21.90 26.58 -20.07
CA ASN A 2 -22.09 26.06 -18.73
C ASN A 2 -22.16 24.53 -18.81
N LEU A 3 -21.21 23.85 -18.18
CA LEU A 3 -21.23 22.40 -18.01
C LEU A 3 -22.46 22.02 -17.18
N THR A 4 -23.21 21.03 -17.67
CA THR A 4 -24.45 20.55 -17.05
C THR A 4 -24.15 19.80 -15.75
N SER A 5 -25.11 19.73 -14.82
CA SER A 5 -24.94 19.01 -13.54
C SER A 5 -24.58 17.53 -13.71
N THR A 6 -24.88 16.96 -14.87
CA THR A 6 -24.49 15.60 -15.30
C THR A 6 -23.00 15.47 -15.64
N ASP A 7 -22.32 16.53 -16.10
CA ASP A 7 -20.86 16.51 -16.34
C ASP A 7 -20.05 16.52 -15.04
N ARG A 8 -20.63 17.00 -13.93
CA ARG A 8 -20.01 16.95 -12.60
C ARG A 8 -20.14 15.58 -11.93
N LEU A 9 -21.11 14.77 -12.36
CA LEU A 9 -21.41 13.46 -11.77
C LEU A 9 -20.56 12.32 -12.36
N ASN A 10 -19.70 12.59 -13.35
CA ASN A 10 -18.93 11.54 -14.03
C ASN A 10 -17.50 11.96 -14.40
N LYS A 11 -16.91 12.89 -13.63
CA LYS A 11 -15.50 13.26 -13.83
C LYS A 11 -14.62 12.26 -13.06
N SER A 12 -13.97 11.35 -13.79
CA SER A 12 -12.88 10.57 -13.21
C SER A 12 -11.80 11.52 -12.70
N MET A 13 -11.36 11.31 -11.46
CA MET A 13 -10.29 12.11 -10.85
C MET A 13 -9.01 11.96 -11.67
N GLY A 14 -8.27 13.04 -11.89
CA GLY A 14 -6.98 12.93 -12.57
C GLY A 14 -5.94 12.25 -11.69
N THR A 15 -4.95 11.57 -12.28
CA THR A 15 -3.81 10.96 -11.56
C THR A 15 -3.18 11.89 -10.53
N ARG A 16 -3.06 13.19 -10.83
CA ARG A 16 -2.52 14.19 -9.90
C ARG A 16 -3.40 14.36 -8.65
N GLU A 17 -4.71 14.38 -8.81
CA GLU A 17 -5.67 14.53 -7.71
C GLU A 17 -5.64 13.27 -6.83
N ILE A 18 -5.66 12.09 -7.45
CA ILE A 18 -5.53 10.78 -6.77
C ILE A 18 -4.22 10.72 -5.98
N SER A 19 -3.09 11.04 -6.61
CA SER A 19 -1.77 11.05 -5.96
C SER A 19 -1.73 11.98 -4.75
N ASN A 20 -2.45 13.11 -4.81
CA ASN A 20 -2.52 14.05 -3.71
C ASN A 20 -3.37 13.50 -2.55
N SER A 21 -4.52 12.87 -2.83
CA SER A 21 -5.33 12.19 -1.80
C SER A 21 -4.54 11.07 -1.12
N LEU A 22 -3.87 10.22 -1.90
CA LEU A 22 -3.01 9.16 -1.36
C LEU A 22 -1.88 9.73 -0.49
N ARG A 23 -1.27 10.85 -0.91
CA ARG A 23 -0.24 11.53 -0.11
C ARG A 23 -0.78 11.98 1.23
N LYS A 24 -1.97 12.58 1.27
CA LYS A 24 -2.55 13.05 2.53
C LYS A 24 -2.87 11.89 3.47
N ALA A 25 -3.51 10.83 2.95
CA ALA A 25 -3.84 9.65 3.74
C ALA A 25 -2.60 8.90 4.25
N LEU A 26 -1.58 8.68 3.40
CA LEU A 26 -0.42 7.86 3.78
C LEU A 26 0.70 8.66 4.47
N LEU A 27 0.88 9.95 4.17
CA LEU A 27 2.03 10.72 4.67
C LEU A 27 1.66 11.90 5.57
N GLN A 28 0.38 12.25 5.66
CA GLN A 28 -0.11 13.35 6.50
C GLN A 28 -1.16 12.86 7.51
N GLU A 29 -1.35 11.54 7.58
CA GLU A 29 -2.22 10.87 8.55
C GLU A 29 -3.70 11.31 8.46
N GLU A 30 -4.14 11.82 7.30
CA GLU A 30 -5.55 12.13 7.08
C GLU A 30 -6.39 10.85 7.19
N SER A 31 -7.60 10.98 7.75
CA SER A 31 -8.49 9.86 7.97
C SER A 31 -8.97 9.25 6.66
N MET A 32 -9.07 7.93 6.65
CA MET A 32 -9.59 7.16 5.53
C MET A 32 -11.08 6.82 5.74
N SER A 33 -11.79 6.63 4.64
CA SER A 33 -13.24 6.48 4.61
C SER A 33 -13.64 5.01 4.82
N LEU A 34 -14.30 4.72 5.93
CA LEU A 34 -14.85 3.38 6.20
C LEU A 34 -16.00 3.04 5.24
N SER A 35 -16.83 4.01 4.87
CA SER A 35 -17.91 3.79 3.91
C SER A 35 -17.38 3.43 2.53
N LEU A 36 -16.28 4.05 2.10
CA LEU A 36 -15.61 3.70 0.85
C LEU A 36 -14.99 2.30 0.92
N TYR A 37 -14.41 1.91 2.06
CA TYR A 37 -13.95 0.53 2.27
C TYR A 37 -15.10 -0.47 2.12
N GLN A 38 -16.24 -0.23 2.79
CA GLN A 38 -17.41 -1.11 2.73
C GLN A 38 -17.96 -1.25 1.31
N ASP A 39 -17.99 -0.16 0.55
CA ASP A 39 -18.54 -0.13 -0.81
C ASP A 39 -17.58 -0.67 -1.90
N LYS A 40 -16.27 -0.64 -1.67
CA LYS A 40 -15.29 -0.97 -2.72
C LYS A 40 -14.33 -2.11 -2.41
N LEU A 41 -14.09 -2.41 -1.15
CA LEU A 41 -13.02 -3.32 -0.76
C LEU A 41 -13.50 -4.53 0.03
N ALA A 42 -14.54 -4.38 0.85
CA ALA A 42 -14.96 -5.43 1.79
C ALA A 42 -15.36 -6.76 1.12
N GLU A 43 -16.01 -6.70 -0.04
CA GLU A 43 -16.52 -7.89 -0.75
C GLU A 43 -15.44 -8.68 -1.50
N HIS A 44 -14.25 -8.11 -1.70
CA HIS A 44 -13.17 -8.69 -2.51
C HIS A 44 -12.02 -9.29 -1.69
N ILE A 45 -12.14 -9.29 -0.36
CA ILE A 45 -11.06 -9.71 0.55
C ILE A 45 -10.65 -11.16 0.31
N ASP A 46 -11.62 -12.06 0.10
CA ASP A 46 -11.33 -13.49 -0.13
C ASP A 46 -10.57 -13.68 -1.45
N GLU A 47 -10.95 -12.97 -2.52
CA GLU A 47 -10.29 -13.00 -3.82
C GLU A 47 -8.82 -12.57 -3.71
N TRP A 48 -8.54 -11.45 -3.03
CA TRP A 48 -7.17 -10.97 -2.85
C TRP A 48 -6.33 -11.83 -1.90
N TYR A 49 -6.96 -12.56 -0.98
CA TYR A 49 -6.25 -13.56 -0.21
C TYR A 49 -5.87 -14.79 -1.06
N GLU A 50 -6.71 -15.20 -2.00
CA GLU A 50 -6.34 -16.29 -2.91
C GLU A 50 -5.19 -15.90 -3.85
N GLU A 51 -5.07 -14.61 -4.16
CA GLU A 51 -3.94 -14.05 -4.90
C GLU A 51 -2.64 -13.97 -4.07
N LEU A 52 -2.70 -14.13 -2.74
CA LEU A 52 -1.52 -14.26 -1.87
C LEU A 52 -0.83 -15.61 -2.13
N THR A 53 0.00 -15.63 -3.15
CA THR A 53 0.89 -16.74 -3.51
C THR A 53 2.31 -16.50 -2.98
N ALA A 54 3.15 -17.53 -3.05
CA ALA A 54 4.58 -17.38 -2.74
C ALA A 54 5.29 -16.30 -3.60
N GLU A 55 4.69 -15.93 -4.76
CA GLU A 55 5.23 -14.92 -5.67
C GLU A 55 4.71 -13.49 -5.38
N SER A 56 3.51 -13.34 -4.81
CA SER A 56 2.93 -12.02 -4.50
C SER A 56 3.49 -11.41 -3.22
N GLY A 57 4.12 -12.21 -2.35
CA GLY A 57 4.80 -11.75 -1.13
C GLY A 57 4.14 -12.24 0.17
N ASP A 58 4.59 -11.70 1.30
CA ASP A 58 4.11 -12.07 2.64
C ASP A 58 2.81 -11.34 3.03
N CYS A 59 2.53 -10.19 2.41
CA CYS A 59 1.31 -9.42 2.59
C CYS A 59 0.88 -8.77 1.27
N VAL A 60 -0.42 -8.51 1.11
CA VAL A 60 -0.97 -7.66 0.06
C VAL A 60 -1.68 -6.47 0.70
N PHE A 61 -1.60 -5.29 0.08
CA PHE A 61 -2.49 -4.20 0.41
C PHE A 61 -3.19 -3.68 -0.84
N VAL A 62 -4.44 -3.26 -0.66
CA VAL A 62 -5.28 -2.68 -1.70
C VAL A 62 -5.74 -1.31 -1.25
N ILE A 63 -5.68 -0.34 -2.16
CA ILE A 63 -6.05 1.05 -1.89
C ILE A 63 -6.85 1.63 -3.06
N THR A 64 -7.87 2.41 -2.74
CA THR A 64 -8.74 3.09 -3.72
C THR A 64 -8.96 4.54 -3.33
N VAL A 65 -9.31 5.37 -4.30
CA VAL A 65 -9.69 6.78 -4.12
C VAL A 65 -10.97 7.05 -4.89
N ARG A 66 -11.94 7.67 -4.22
CA ARG A 66 -13.16 8.20 -4.87
C ARG A 66 -13.53 9.53 -4.26
N ASP A 67 -13.79 10.53 -5.10
CA ASP A 67 -14.20 11.88 -4.68
C ASP A 67 -13.26 12.53 -3.64
N GLY A 68 -11.98 12.15 -3.67
CA GLY A 68 -10.96 12.62 -2.73
C GLY A 68 -10.79 11.74 -1.49
N ASP A 69 -11.78 10.93 -1.14
CA ASP A 69 -11.72 9.96 -0.04
C ASP A 69 -10.83 8.78 -0.40
N VAL A 70 -10.12 8.26 0.60
CA VAL A 70 -9.21 7.12 0.46
C VAL A 70 -9.70 5.98 1.33
N ALA A 71 -9.63 4.75 0.83
CA ALA A 71 -9.85 3.54 1.63
C ALA A 71 -8.74 2.53 1.35
N MET A 72 -8.32 1.80 2.38
CA MET A 72 -7.23 0.84 2.31
C MET A 72 -7.58 -0.44 3.07
N THR A 73 -7.11 -1.58 2.58
CA THR A 73 -7.06 -2.83 3.34
C THR A 73 -5.68 -3.46 3.20
N MET A 74 -5.23 -4.18 4.23
CA MET A 74 -4.05 -5.04 4.17
C MET A 74 -4.43 -6.42 4.64
N ILE A 75 -3.99 -7.44 3.91
CA ILE A 75 -4.17 -8.84 4.24
C ILE A 75 -2.78 -9.45 4.42
N ASP A 76 -2.53 -10.07 5.58
CA ASP A 76 -1.30 -10.82 5.82
C ASP A 76 -1.45 -12.32 5.49
N LYS A 77 -0.32 -13.02 5.42
CA LYS A 77 -0.27 -14.47 5.19
C LYS A 77 -1.12 -15.31 6.16
N ASP A 78 -1.40 -14.79 7.36
CA ASP A 78 -2.17 -15.47 8.40
C ASP A 78 -3.67 -15.16 8.28
N LYS A 79 -4.10 -14.54 7.17
CA LYS A 79 -5.46 -14.06 6.86
C LYS A 79 -5.95 -12.95 7.79
N ASN A 80 -5.07 -12.27 8.53
CA ASN A 80 -5.53 -11.10 9.28
C ASN A 80 -5.81 -9.96 8.30
N ILE A 81 -6.97 -9.31 8.49
CA ILE A 81 -7.42 -8.18 7.67
C ILE A 81 -7.32 -6.93 8.53
N TYR A 82 -6.60 -5.94 8.02
CA TYR A 82 -6.45 -4.63 8.65
C TYR A 82 -7.09 -3.59 7.74
N VAL A 83 -7.85 -2.66 8.32
CA VAL A 83 -8.65 -1.69 7.55
C VAL A 83 -8.15 -0.27 7.83
N ASN A 84 -8.05 0.53 6.77
CA ASN A 84 -7.76 1.95 6.83
C ASN A 84 -6.54 2.29 7.70
N GLU A 85 -6.71 3.03 8.79
CA GLU A 85 -5.61 3.44 9.68
C GLU A 85 -4.84 2.24 10.22
N GLU A 86 -5.52 1.13 10.52
CA GLU A 86 -4.86 -0.07 10.99
C GLU A 86 -3.97 -0.68 9.89
N ALA A 87 -4.44 -0.68 8.64
CA ALA A 87 -3.65 -1.12 7.49
C ALA A 87 -2.42 -0.22 7.29
N ARG A 88 -2.59 1.09 7.41
CA ARG A 88 -1.50 2.09 7.36
C ARG A 88 -0.48 1.85 8.46
N ASP A 89 -0.93 1.54 9.67
CA ASP A 89 -0.08 1.26 10.83
C ASP A 89 0.73 -0.02 10.64
N GLN A 90 0.12 -1.09 10.11
CA GLN A 90 0.85 -2.31 9.80
C GLN A 90 1.88 -2.08 8.69
N LEU A 91 1.53 -1.33 7.65
CA LEU A 91 2.45 -0.97 6.58
C LEU A 91 3.63 -0.13 7.08
N SER A 92 3.36 0.79 8.03
CA SER A 92 4.37 1.59 8.72
C SER A 92 5.32 0.72 9.54
N LYS A 93 4.79 -0.24 10.31
CA LYS A 93 5.61 -1.21 11.06
C LYS A 93 6.47 -2.06 10.13
N LEU A 94 5.90 -2.52 9.01
CA LEU A 94 6.54 -3.39 8.04
C LEU A 94 7.73 -2.70 7.34
N TRP A 95 7.53 -1.47 6.85
CA TRP A 95 8.59 -0.71 6.20
C TRP A 95 9.51 0.04 7.18
N ALA A 96 9.06 0.23 8.41
CA ALA A 96 9.76 0.94 9.48
C ALA A 96 10.35 2.27 8.99
N LYS A 97 11.67 2.47 9.14
CA LYS A 97 12.37 3.68 8.70
C LYS A 97 12.26 3.97 7.19
N ASN A 98 11.86 3.00 6.38
CA ASN A 98 11.68 3.17 4.94
C ASN A 98 10.25 3.56 4.55
N TYR A 99 9.30 3.65 5.48
CA TYR A 99 7.89 3.90 5.19
C TYR A 99 7.68 5.10 4.25
N VAL A 100 8.18 6.28 4.64
CA VAL A 100 8.02 7.51 3.86
C VAL A 100 8.63 7.38 2.46
N LYS A 101 9.79 6.72 2.35
CA LYS A 101 10.47 6.52 1.07
C LYS A 101 9.66 5.59 0.15
N ASN A 102 9.21 4.46 0.68
CA ASN A 102 8.46 3.44 -0.06
C ASN A 102 7.10 3.99 -0.50
N ALA A 103 6.36 4.65 0.40
CA ALA A 103 5.09 5.28 0.07
C ALA A 103 5.26 6.31 -1.06
N LYS A 104 6.22 7.26 -0.94
CA LYS A 104 6.48 8.26 -2.00
C LYS A 104 6.85 7.62 -3.33
N PHE A 105 7.61 6.53 -3.32
CA PHE A 105 8.00 5.82 -4.52
C PHE A 105 6.80 5.16 -5.21
N LEU A 106 5.85 4.61 -4.45
CA LEU A 106 4.68 3.93 -4.99
C LEU A 106 3.55 4.88 -5.41
N LEU A 107 3.46 6.10 -4.84
CA LEU A 107 2.37 7.05 -5.08
C LEU A 107 2.03 7.27 -6.57
N PRO A 108 3.00 7.50 -7.49
CA PRO A 108 2.68 7.71 -8.90
C PRO A 108 2.02 6.48 -9.54
N ARG A 109 2.61 5.30 -9.31
CA ARG A 109 2.09 4.05 -9.86
C ARG A 109 0.72 3.69 -9.29
N MET A 110 0.51 3.86 -7.99
CA MET A 110 -0.81 3.64 -7.38
C MET A 110 -1.85 4.58 -7.99
N ALA A 111 -1.51 5.85 -8.21
CA ALA A 111 -2.42 6.81 -8.81
C ALA A 111 -2.77 6.45 -10.26
N ASP A 112 -1.80 5.99 -11.06
CA ASP A 112 -2.05 5.51 -12.43
C ASP A 112 -2.98 4.29 -12.43
N HIS A 113 -2.71 3.31 -11.58
CA HIS A 113 -3.55 2.11 -11.45
C HIS A 113 -4.97 2.43 -10.98
N ILE A 114 -5.14 3.33 -10.00
CA ILE A 114 -6.47 3.75 -9.54
C ILE A 114 -7.22 4.52 -10.63
N ASN A 115 -6.53 5.37 -11.40
CA ASN A 115 -7.15 6.08 -12.51
C ASN A 115 -7.64 5.13 -13.62
N GLU A 116 -6.93 4.03 -13.85
CA GLU A 116 -7.25 3.06 -14.90
C GLU A 116 -8.25 1.98 -14.44
N TYR A 117 -8.10 1.46 -13.23
CA TYR A 117 -8.80 0.28 -12.71
C TYR A 117 -9.65 0.55 -11.47
N GLY A 118 -9.64 1.77 -10.93
CA GLY A 118 -10.38 2.16 -9.73
C GLY A 118 -9.72 1.78 -8.40
N LEU A 119 -8.69 0.93 -8.42
CA LEU A 119 -7.92 0.53 -7.24
C LEU A 119 -6.47 0.19 -7.60
N ALA A 120 -5.60 0.11 -6.60
CA ALA A 120 -4.24 -0.38 -6.74
C ALA A 120 -4.00 -1.52 -5.74
N ILE A 121 -3.51 -2.66 -6.26
CA ILE A 121 -3.11 -3.84 -5.49
C ILE A 121 -1.58 -3.89 -5.44
N THR A 122 -1.00 -4.08 -4.25
CA THR A 122 0.45 -4.17 -4.08
C THR A 122 0.82 -5.28 -3.12
N GLY A 123 1.57 -6.26 -3.63
CA GLY A 123 2.21 -7.30 -2.84
C GLY A 123 3.54 -6.84 -2.23
N ILE A 124 3.85 -7.31 -1.02
CA ILE A 124 5.09 -7.00 -0.28
C ILE A 124 5.75 -8.29 0.17
N ALA A 125 6.97 -8.56 -0.32
CA ALA A 125 7.82 -9.64 0.15
C ALA A 125 8.81 -9.14 1.23
N ILE A 126 8.86 -9.84 2.36
CA ILE A 126 9.77 -9.58 3.48
C ILE A 126 11.06 -10.37 3.25
N VAL A 127 12.05 -9.70 2.66
CA VAL A 127 13.36 -10.31 2.47
C VAL A 127 14.06 -10.44 3.82
N LYS A 128 14.14 -11.66 4.37
CA LYS A 128 14.97 -11.93 5.57
C LYS A 128 16.41 -11.60 5.22
N THR A 129 16.99 -10.60 5.88
CA THR A 129 18.41 -10.29 5.66
C THR A 129 19.22 -11.53 6.03
N PRO A 130 20.07 -12.06 5.13
CA PRO A 130 20.96 -13.15 5.51
C PRO A 130 21.82 -12.67 6.68
N LYS A 131 21.88 -13.45 7.76
CA LYS A 131 22.78 -13.17 8.89
C LYS A 131 24.17 -13.00 8.30
N ARG A 132 24.77 -11.81 8.42
CA ARG A 132 26.21 -11.65 8.20
C ARG A 132 26.90 -12.65 9.12
N SER A 133 27.47 -13.70 8.56
CA SER A 133 28.41 -14.55 9.27
C SER A 133 29.50 -13.63 9.82
N LYS A 134 29.67 -13.59 11.15
CA LYS A 134 30.85 -12.93 11.74
C LYS A 134 32.07 -13.56 11.07
N ALA A 135 32.91 -12.75 10.44
CA ALA A 135 34.22 -13.20 10.01
C ALA A 135 34.94 -13.74 11.26
N ILE A 136 35.12 -15.06 11.30
CA ILE A 136 35.92 -15.74 12.33
C ILE A 136 37.36 -15.24 12.14
N GLY A 137 37.96 -14.79 13.25
CA GLY A 137 39.23 -14.07 13.29
C GLY A 137 40.33 -14.71 12.47
N MET A 138 40.95 -13.88 11.62
CA MET A 138 42.21 -14.18 10.98
C MET A 138 43.27 -14.30 12.08
N GLY A 139 43.74 -15.53 12.32
CA GLY A 139 44.70 -15.86 13.37
C GLY A 139 45.97 -15.02 13.30
N LYS A 140 46.41 -14.52 14.44
CA LYS A 140 47.76 -13.97 14.60
C LYS A 140 48.76 -15.11 14.34
N ARG A 141 49.51 -15.03 13.24
CA ARG A 141 50.76 -15.78 13.09
C ARG A 141 51.85 -15.01 13.84
N SER A 142 52.19 -15.46 15.04
CA SER A 142 53.49 -15.17 15.65
C SER A 142 54.53 -16.02 14.93
N LEU A 143 55.47 -15.37 14.25
CA LEU A 143 56.71 -16.00 13.81
C LEU A 143 57.69 -15.88 15.00
N SER A 144 58.05 -17.02 15.57
CA SER A 144 59.25 -17.21 16.40
C SER A 144 60.42 -17.58 15.50
#